data_AF-A0A6A5F894-F1
#
_entry.id   AF-A0A6A5F894-F1
#
_cell.length_a   1.000
_cell.length_b   1.000
_cell.length_c   1.000
_cell.angle_alpha   90.00
_cell.angle_beta   90.00
_cell.angle_gamma   90.00
#
_symmetry.space_group_name_H-M   'P 1'
#
loop_
_entity.id
_entity.type
_entity.pdbx_description
1 polymer ?
#
loop_
_entity_poly.entity_id
_entity_poly.type
_entity_poly.pdbx_seq_one_letter_code
_entity_poly.pdbx_strand_id
1 'polypeptide(L)'
;MTLPRGMCCCPVCLKDYVALSNHLQRAHGVHNVEERKILLNLATRRVNVRNEACPVLGCSYHSTRLDKHLRDGHRELTRDEVEVNLDMARRTKSISLLTALRRTNPTVSMSTGLDLEEENEGDQMEVPGEAEEDAPQCPDPSSIHSKVEVKRLSARLQLVERELMNMRSKSQRLAKRLRRSQAMASARETPAATRKEMGIKRMR
;
A
#
# COMPACT_ATOMS: atom_id res chain seq x y z
N MET A 1 -16.09 -5.50 30.06
CA MET A 1 -14.93 -5.02 29.29
C MET A 1 -14.55 -3.64 29.78
N THR A 2 -13.42 -3.46 30.44
CA THR A 2 -12.92 -2.12 30.85
C THR A 2 -12.24 -1.46 29.64
N LEU A 3 -12.82 -0.34 29.17
CA LEU A 3 -12.26 0.47 28.09
C LEU A 3 -10.99 1.19 28.58
N PRO A 4 -9.93 1.28 27.76
CA PRO A 4 -8.74 2.08 28.09
C PRO A 4 -9.13 3.56 28.26
N ARG A 5 -8.65 4.19 29.33
CA ARG A 5 -8.93 5.59 29.68
C ARG A 5 -8.01 6.57 28.93
N GLY A 6 -7.84 6.38 27.62
CA GLY A 6 -6.95 7.17 26.78
C GLY A 6 -7.60 7.54 25.44
N MET A 7 -7.13 8.62 24.83
CA MET A 7 -7.54 9.02 23.48
C MET A 7 -7.21 7.89 22.49
N CYS A 8 -8.21 7.45 21.73
CA CYS A 8 -8.05 6.44 20.70
C CYS A 8 -8.51 7.00 19.35
N CYS A 9 -7.73 6.75 18.31
CA CYS A 9 -8.09 7.11 16.94
C CYS A 9 -9.22 6.21 16.43
N CYS A 10 -10.28 6.81 15.90
CA CYS A 10 -11.39 6.07 15.30
C CYS A 10 -10.96 5.46 13.96
N PRO A 11 -11.16 4.16 13.71
CA PRO A 11 -10.73 3.52 12.46
C PRO A 11 -11.61 3.89 11.25
N VAL A 12 -12.76 4.53 11.48
CA VAL A 12 -13.70 4.94 10.42
C VAL A 12 -13.44 6.39 9.98
N CYS A 13 -13.34 7.34 10.92
CA CYS A 13 -13.13 8.75 10.61
C CYS A 13 -11.74 9.29 10.93
N LEU A 14 -10.85 8.47 11.47
CA LEU A 14 -9.44 8.78 11.79
C LEU A 14 -9.23 9.92 12.79
N LYS A 15 -10.26 10.25 13.59
CA LYS A 15 -10.23 11.28 14.64
C LYS A 15 -10.05 10.67 16.03
N ASP A 16 -9.43 11.39 16.95
CA ASP A 16 -9.19 10.92 18.32
C ASP A 16 -10.38 11.17 19.25
N TYR A 17 -10.75 10.14 20.02
CA TYR A 17 -11.84 10.22 20.99
C TYR A 17 -11.46 9.55 22.31
N VAL A 18 -11.88 10.16 23.42
CA VAL A 18 -11.77 9.54 24.76
C VAL A 18 -12.78 8.40 24.92
N ALA A 19 -13.99 8.56 24.39
CA ALA A 19 -15.08 7.59 24.49
C ALA A 19 -15.39 6.95 23.13
N LEU A 20 -14.39 6.27 22.54
CA LEU A 20 -14.49 5.73 21.18
C LEU A 20 -15.71 4.82 20.97
N SER A 21 -16.07 3.98 21.96
CA SER A 21 -17.26 3.12 21.84
C SER A 21 -18.56 3.91 21.66
N ASN A 22 -18.73 5.02 22.39
CA ASN A 22 -19.91 5.87 22.28
C ASN A 22 -19.90 6.65 20.96
N HIS A 23 -18.72 7.08 20.52
CA HIS A 23 -18.54 7.71 19.21
C HIS A 23 -18.96 6.76 18.08
N LEU A 24 -18.49 5.51 18.06
CA LEU A 24 -18.86 4.53 17.04
C LEU A 24 -20.38 4.30 16.97
N GLN A 25 -21.06 4.24 18.11
CA GLN A 25 -22.52 4.08 18.15
C GLN A 25 -23.26 5.31 17.62
N ARG A 26 -22.91 6.51 18.09
CA ARG A 26 -23.68 7.73 17.82
C ARG A 26 -23.36 8.37 16.48
N ALA A 27 -22.09 8.35 16.08
CA ALA A 27 -21.62 9.00 14.85
C ALA A 27 -21.58 8.06 13.65
N HIS A 28 -21.32 6.76 13.87
CA HIS A 28 -21.19 5.76 12.81
C HIS A 28 -22.29 4.69 12.85
N GLY A 29 -23.26 4.82 13.75
CA GLY A 29 -24.38 3.89 13.83
C GLY A 29 -24.02 2.46 14.22
N VAL A 30 -22.84 2.19 14.78
CA VAL A 30 -22.34 0.83 15.03
C VAL A 30 -23.05 0.17 16.21
N HIS A 31 -24.26 -0.32 15.96
CA HIS A 31 -25.09 -1.02 16.95
C HIS A 31 -24.65 -2.47 17.14
N ASN A 32 -24.17 -3.13 16.08
CA ASN A 32 -23.66 -4.49 16.13
C ASN A 32 -22.48 -4.58 17.13
N VAL A 33 -22.62 -5.47 18.11
CA VAL A 33 -21.68 -5.59 19.23
C VAL A 33 -20.35 -6.20 18.79
N GLU A 34 -20.39 -7.20 17.90
CA GLU A 34 -19.18 -7.86 17.40
C GLU A 34 -18.42 -6.96 16.42
N GLU A 35 -19.13 -6.24 15.55
CA GLU A 35 -18.53 -5.20 14.69
C GLU A 35 -17.81 -4.14 15.55
N ARG A 36 -18.51 -3.58 16.55
CA ARG A 36 -17.94 -2.58 17.45
C ARG A 36 -16.70 -3.10 18.18
N LYS A 37 -16.71 -4.37 18.60
CA LYS A 37 -15.58 -5.01 19.28
C LYS A 37 -14.37 -5.15 18.35
N ILE A 38 -14.58 -5.49 17.07
CA ILE A 38 -13.50 -5.54 16.07
C ILE A 38 -12.88 -4.15 15.91
N LEU A 39 -13.70 -3.10 15.72
CA LEU A 39 -13.24 -1.72 15.55
C LEU A 39 -12.49 -1.18 16.77
N LEU A 40 -12.98 -1.48 17.99
CA LEU A 40 -12.31 -1.08 19.23
C LEU A 40 -10.95 -1.80 19.39
N ASN A 41 -10.87 -3.08 19.03
CA ASN A 41 -9.60 -3.81 19.07
C ASN A 41 -8.60 -3.25 18.06
N LEU A 42 -9.07 -2.86 16.86
CA LEU A 42 -8.23 -2.21 15.85
C LEU A 42 -7.67 -0.90 16.37
N ALA A 43 -8.53 -0.01 16.88
CA ALA A 43 -8.13 1.29 17.41
C ALA A 43 -7.15 1.22 18.58
N THR A 44 -7.25 0.17 19.40
CA THR A 44 -6.39 -0.03 20.59
C THR A 44 -5.18 -0.92 20.31
N ARG A 45 -4.93 -1.29 19.05
CA ARG A 45 -3.86 -2.20 18.61
C ARG A 45 -3.90 -3.58 19.27
N ARG A 46 -5.07 -4.03 19.75
CA ARG A 46 -5.29 -5.32 20.45
C ARG A 46 -5.64 -6.47 19.51
N VAL A 47 -5.62 -6.25 18.20
CA VAL A 47 -5.82 -7.27 17.18
C VAL A 47 -4.62 -8.22 17.14
N ASN A 48 -4.87 -9.52 17.29
CA ASN A 48 -3.81 -10.54 17.32
C ASN A 48 -3.31 -10.87 15.91
N VAL A 49 -2.13 -10.36 15.54
CA VAL A 49 -1.53 -10.54 14.21
C VAL A 49 -0.43 -11.60 14.13
N ARG A 50 -0.31 -12.47 15.14
CA ARG A 50 0.81 -13.44 15.24
C ARG A 50 0.96 -14.34 14.02
N ASN A 51 -0.17 -14.80 13.48
CA ASN A 51 -0.25 -15.75 12.37
C ASN A 51 -0.61 -15.08 11.04
N GLU A 52 -0.54 -13.75 10.96
CA GLU A 52 -0.76 -13.06 9.69
C GLU A 52 0.47 -13.17 8.80
N ALA A 53 0.26 -13.10 7.48
CA ALA A 53 1.34 -13.06 6.52
C ALA A 53 2.19 -11.78 6.69
N CYS A 54 3.47 -11.87 6.34
CA CYS A 54 4.32 -10.68 6.35
C CYS A 54 3.84 -9.66 5.30
N PRO A 55 3.60 -8.40 5.69
CA PRO A 55 3.18 -7.35 4.75
C PRO A 55 4.33 -6.81 3.88
N VAL A 56 5.58 -7.18 4.16
CA VAL A 56 6.74 -6.75 3.38
C VAL A 56 6.73 -7.41 1.99
N LEU A 57 6.75 -6.60 0.94
CA LEU A 57 6.73 -7.07 -0.45
C LEU A 57 7.88 -8.04 -0.73
N GLY A 58 7.55 -9.20 -1.29
CA GLY A 58 8.53 -10.25 -1.60
C GLY A 58 8.91 -11.14 -0.41
N CYS A 59 8.39 -10.87 0.80
CA CYS A 59 8.54 -11.77 1.93
C CYS A 59 7.40 -12.80 1.94
N SER A 60 7.75 -14.09 2.00
CA SER A 60 6.78 -15.20 2.04
C SER A 60 6.54 -15.77 3.44
N TYR A 61 6.95 -15.06 4.49
CA TYR A 61 6.79 -15.55 5.86
C TYR A 61 5.32 -15.61 6.28
N HIS A 62 4.89 -16.79 6.75
CA HIS A 62 3.53 -17.05 7.23
C HIS A 62 3.52 -18.05 8.42
N SER A 63 4.21 -17.72 9.52
CA SER A 63 4.31 -18.65 10.65
C SER A 63 3.68 -18.08 11.92
N THR A 64 4.37 -18.08 13.05
CA THR A 64 3.75 -17.94 14.37
C THR A 64 3.96 -16.58 15.04
N ARG A 65 4.94 -15.78 14.60
CA ARG A 65 5.33 -14.55 15.29
C ARG A 65 5.77 -13.46 14.32
N LEU A 66 4.79 -12.85 13.64
CA LEU A 66 5.01 -11.70 12.76
C LEU A 66 5.78 -10.55 13.45
N ASP A 67 5.50 -10.28 14.73
CA ASP A 67 6.16 -9.25 15.54
C ASP A 67 7.68 -9.43 15.69
N LYS A 68 8.10 -10.68 15.84
CA LYS A 68 9.51 -11.04 15.97
C LYS A 68 10.14 -11.11 14.59
N HIS A 69 9.42 -11.68 13.62
CA HIS A 69 9.88 -11.76 12.24
C HIS A 69 10.19 -10.39 11.65
N LEU A 70 9.32 -9.39 11.82
CA LEU A 70 9.57 -8.03 11.31
C LEU A 70 10.80 -7.37 11.96
N ARG A 71 11.07 -7.65 13.24
CA ARG A 71 12.23 -7.07 13.95
C ARG A 71 13.55 -7.76 13.63
N ASP A 72 13.53 -9.09 13.56
CA ASP A 72 14.76 -9.89 13.45
C ASP A 72 15.09 -10.26 11.99
N GLY A 73 14.05 -10.43 11.16
CA GLY A 73 14.14 -10.90 9.78
C GLY A 73 14.30 -9.78 8.75
N HIS A 74 13.85 -8.56 9.06
CA HIS A 74 13.94 -7.39 8.18
C HIS A 74 14.85 -6.33 8.80
N ARG A 75 16.17 -6.52 8.69
CA ARG A 75 17.18 -5.59 9.24
C ARG A 75 17.22 -4.25 8.50
N GLU A 76 16.66 -4.21 7.30
CA GLU A 76 16.45 -3.02 6.49
C GLU A 76 15.36 -2.10 7.04
N LEU A 77 14.46 -2.62 7.90
CA LEU A 77 13.38 -1.82 8.48
C LEU A 77 13.83 -1.14 9.77
N THR A 78 13.50 0.14 9.86
CA THR A 78 13.56 0.91 11.10
C THR A 78 12.45 0.46 12.07
N ARG A 79 12.57 0.87 13.33
CA ARG A 79 11.55 0.58 14.35
C ARG A 79 10.18 1.12 13.97
N ASP A 80 10.13 2.32 13.39
CA ASP A 80 8.88 2.97 13.00
C ASP A 80 8.24 2.24 11.81
N GLU A 81 9.04 1.81 10.83
CA GLU A 81 8.55 1.01 9.70
C GLU A 81 8.03 -0.36 10.15
N VAL A 82 8.66 -0.99 11.16
CA VAL A 82 8.13 -2.22 11.76
C VAL A 82 6.77 -1.98 12.40
N GLU A 83 6.57 -0.87 13.10
CA GLU A 83 5.27 -0.53 13.69
C GLU A 83 4.21 -0.27 12.62
N VAL A 84 4.56 0.45 11.55
CA VAL A 84 3.67 0.68 10.41
C VAL A 84 3.24 -0.64 9.77
N ASN A 85 4.18 -1.56 9.53
CA ASN A 85 3.87 -2.88 8.98
C ASN A 85 2.97 -3.70 9.92
N LEU A 86 3.18 -3.63 11.24
CA LEU A 86 2.30 -4.29 12.20
C LEU A 86 0.90 -3.69 12.23
N ASP A 87 0.77 -2.37 12.09
CA ASP A 87 -0.51 -1.69 12.03
C ASP A 87 -1.26 -2.00 10.71
N MET A 88 -0.54 -2.13 9.59
CA MET A 88 -1.10 -2.67 8.34
C MET A 88 -1.64 -4.08 8.54
N ALA A 89 -0.85 -4.99 9.11
CA ALA A 89 -1.30 -6.36 9.39
C ALA A 89 -2.54 -6.39 10.31
N ARG A 90 -2.62 -5.50 11.31
CA ARG A 90 -3.80 -5.36 12.18
C ARG A 90 -5.02 -4.88 11.40
N ARG A 91 -4.84 -3.92 10.50
CA ARG A 91 -5.91 -3.41 9.63
C ARG A 91 -6.43 -4.52 8.72
N THR A 92 -5.57 -5.18 7.95
CA THR A 92 -5.93 -6.27 7.04
C THR A 92 -6.67 -7.40 7.77
N LYS A 93 -6.18 -7.81 8.95
CA LYS A 93 -6.87 -8.80 9.77
C LYS A 93 -8.25 -8.33 10.23
N SER A 94 -8.37 -7.08 10.67
CA SER A 94 -9.65 -6.54 11.13
C SER A 94 -10.67 -6.49 10.00
N ILE A 95 -10.24 -6.14 8.80
CA ILE A 95 -11.06 -6.15 7.58
C ILE A 95 -11.52 -7.57 7.28
N SER A 96 -10.62 -8.56 7.29
CA SER A 96 -10.99 -9.97 7.12
C SER A 96 -12.02 -10.44 8.16
N LEU A 97 -11.91 -10.00 9.42
CA LEU A 97 -12.89 -10.30 10.47
C LEU A 97 -14.25 -9.64 10.20
N LEU A 98 -14.26 -8.39 9.70
CA LEU A 98 -15.50 -7.70 9.30
C LEU A 98 -16.16 -8.41 8.12
N THR A 99 -15.39 -8.81 7.10
CA THR A 99 -15.90 -9.59 5.96
C THR A 99 -16.50 -10.92 6.42
N ALA A 100 -15.78 -11.65 7.29
CA ALA A 100 -16.26 -12.91 7.85
C ALA A 100 -17.56 -12.69 8.65
N LEU A 101 -17.63 -11.63 9.45
CA LEU A 101 -18.84 -11.28 10.19
C LEU A 101 -20.00 -10.97 9.24
N ARG A 102 -19.78 -10.16 8.19
CA ARG A 102 -20.84 -9.84 7.21
C ARG A 102 -21.35 -11.08 6.51
N ARG A 103 -20.48 -12.03 6.15
CA ARG A 103 -20.86 -13.33 5.56
C ARG A 103 -21.77 -14.16 6.45
N THR A 104 -21.74 -13.99 7.77
CA THR A 104 -22.67 -14.69 8.69
C THR A 104 -24.09 -14.12 8.68
N ASN A 105 -24.34 -13.03 7.94
CA ASN A 105 -25.61 -12.32 7.88
C ASN A 105 -26.16 -12.00 9.29
N PRO A 106 -25.46 -11.15 10.06
CA PRO A 106 -25.78 -10.93 11.46
C PRO A 106 -27.17 -10.30 11.64
N THR A 107 -27.88 -10.68 12.71
CA THR A 107 -29.24 -10.21 13.00
C THR A 107 -29.33 -8.68 13.11
N VAL A 108 -28.28 -8.04 13.65
CA VAL A 108 -28.13 -6.59 13.60
C VAL A 108 -27.19 -6.28 12.43
N SER A 109 -27.70 -5.52 11.46
CA SER A 109 -26.94 -5.13 10.28
C SER A 109 -25.65 -4.41 10.69
N MET A 110 -24.58 -4.68 9.95
CA MET A 110 -23.32 -3.95 10.10
C MET A 110 -23.47 -2.57 9.48
N SER A 111 -22.91 -1.55 10.13
CA SER A 111 -23.06 -0.16 9.69
C SER A 111 -21.84 0.37 8.95
N THR A 112 -20.66 -0.18 9.22
CA THR A 112 -19.43 0.21 8.54
C THR A 112 -19.17 -0.65 7.30
N GLY A 113 -18.66 0.01 6.25
CA GLY A 113 -18.24 -0.60 4.99
C GLY A 113 -16.73 -0.74 4.85
N LEU A 114 -15.96 -0.71 5.95
CA LEU A 114 -14.48 -0.70 5.89
C LEU A 114 -13.87 -1.85 5.12
N ASP A 115 -14.56 -2.99 5.03
CA ASP A 115 -14.14 -4.17 4.28
C ASP A 115 -14.70 -4.24 2.85
N LEU A 116 -15.53 -3.27 2.45
CA LEU A 116 -15.99 -3.06 1.07
C LEU A 116 -15.14 -2.02 0.34
N GLU A 117 -14.49 -1.10 1.07
CA GLU A 117 -13.69 -0.02 0.48
C GLU A 117 -12.38 -0.52 -0.17
N GLU A 118 -11.79 -1.62 0.31
CA GLU A 118 -10.54 -2.18 -0.26
C GLU A 118 -10.77 -3.07 -1.50
N GLU A 119 -12.01 -3.51 -1.80
CA GLU A 119 -12.33 -4.22 -3.06
C GLU A 119 -12.45 -3.26 -4.27
N ASN A 120 -12.62 -1.95 -4.04
CA ASN A 120 -12.88 -0.96 -5.10
C ASN A 120 -11.60 -0.24 -5.60
N GLU A 121 -10.41 -0.57 -5.09
CA GLU A 121 -9.16 0.04 -5.57
C GLU A 121 -8.60 -0.67 -6.83
N GLY A 122 -9.24 -1.76 -7.27
CA GLY A 122 -8.81 -2.59 -8.40
C GLY A 122 -9.61 -2.43 -9.70
N ASP A 123 -10.71 -1.69 -9.71
CA ASP A 123 -11.53 -1.51 -10.91
C ASP A 123 -12.31 -0.18 -10.84
N GLN A 124 -12.43 0.50 -11.97
CA GLN A 124 -13.22 1.73 -12.21
C GLN A 124 -12.52 3.08 -11.94
N MET A 125 -11.68 3.45 -12.90
CA MET A 125 -11.87 4.74 -13.59
C MET A 125 -13.32 4.80 -14.08
N GLU A 126 -14.15 5.70 -13.54
CA GLU A 126 -15.17 6.53 -14.21
C GLU A 126 -15.80 7.51 -13.18
N VAL A 127 -15.74 8.81 -13.48
CA VAL A 127 -16.59 9.87 -12.91
C VAL A 127 -17.64 10.11 -13.99
N PRO A 128 -18.97 10.15 -13.75
CA PRO A 128 -19.61 11.21 -12.96
C PRO A 128 -20.95 10.87 -12.25
N GLY A 129 -21.33 11.69 -11.25
CA GLY A 129 -22.71 11.75 -10.78
C GLY A 129 -22.83 12.36 -9.38
N GLU A 130 -23.19 13.64 -9.31
CA GLU A 130 -23.68 14.27 -8.10
C GLU A 130 -25.01 13.60 -7.69
N ALA A 131 -25.03 12.94 -6.55
CA ALA A 131 -26.25 12.61 -5.84
C ALA A 131 -25.98 12.81 -4.34
N GLU A 132 -26.61 13.83 -3.79
CA GLU A 132 -26.76 13.99 -2.34
C GLU A 132 -27.56 12.81 -1.81
N GLU A 133 -26.97 12.02 -0.90
CA GLU A 133 -27.74 11.18 0.00
C GLU A 133 -27.33 11.41 1.45
N ASP A 134 -28.37 11.65 2.23
CA ASP A 134 -28.45 12.07 3.62
C ASP A 134 -27.94 10.96 4.56
N ALA A 135 -26.61 10.81 4.63
CA ALA A 135 -25.98 10.12 5.74
C ALA A 135 -25.77 11.14 6.88
N PRO A 136 -25.98 10.76 8.16
CA PRO A 136 -25.68 11.63 9.30
C PRO A 136 -24.18 11.93 9.33
N GLN A 137 -23.82 13.00 8.61
CA GLN A 137 -22.48 13.53 8.56
C GLN A 137 -22.17 14.12 9.92
N CYS A 138 -21.03 13.68 10.48
CA CYS A 138 -20.44 14.36 11.62
C CYS A 138 -20.35 15.86 11.31
N PRO A 139 -20.87 16.76 12.16
CA PRO A 139 -20.74 18.20 11.92
C PRO A 139 -19.23 18.55 11.90
N ASP A 140 -18.72 18.99 10.74
CA ASP A 140 -17.29 19.19 10.54
C ASP A 140 -16.98 20.48 9.77
N PRO A 141 -16.29 21.46 10.40
CA PRO A 141 -15.66 22.57 9.69
C PRO A 141 -14.32 22.22 8.99
N SER A 142 -13.83 20.96 9.04
CA SER A 142 -12.50 20.55 8.52
C SER A 142 -12.49 19.74 7.21
N SER A 143 -13.66 19.47 6.60
CA SER A 143 -13.80 18.77 5.31
C SER A 143 -13.04 19.42 4.13
N ILE A 144 -12.74 20.72 4.24
CA ILE A 144 -11.99 21.47 3.22
C ILE A 144 -10.48 21.15 3.29
N HIS A 145 -9.92 20.96 4.49
CA HIS A 145 -8.48 20.77 4.67
C HIS A 145 -8.00 19.41 4.15
N SER A 146 -8.79 18.35 4.33
CA SER A 146 -8.48 17.01 3.83
C SER A 146 -8.51 16.93 2.30
N LYS A 147 -9.50 17.57 1.65
CA LYS A 147 -9.61 17.61 0.17
C LYS A 147 -8.44 18.37 -0.48
N VAL A 148 -7.97 19.44 0.16
CA VAL A 148 -6.81 20.20 -0.32
C VAL A 148 -5.52 19.39 -0.19
N GLU A 149 -5.35 18.68 0.92
CA GLU A 149 -4.16 17.84 1.15
C GLU A 149 -4.08 16.66 0.19
N VAL A 150 -5.21 15.98 -0.08
CA VAL A 150 -5.28 14.90 -1.07
C VAL A 150 -4.89 15.40 -2.47
N LYS A 151 -5.41 16.56 -2.89
CA LYS A 151 -5.03 17.19 -4.17
C LYS A 151 -3.55 17.57 -4.22
N ARG A 152 -2.99 18.05 -3.11
CA ARG A 152 -1.56 18.41 -3.02
C ARG A 152 -0.67 17.19 -3.17
N LEU A 153 -1.01 16.11 -2.47
CA LEU A 153 -0.26 14.85 -2.52
C LEU A 153 -0.38 14.18 -3.89
N SER A 154 -1.56 14.18 -4.51
CA SER A 154 -1.74 13.61 -5.85
C SER A 154 -0.93 14.36 -6.91
N ALA A 155 -0.89 15.69 -6.86
CA ALA A 155 -0.07 16.50 -7.77
C ALA A 155 1.43 16.21 -7.59
N ARG A 156 1.87 16.01 -6.34
CA ARG A 156 3.26 15.66 -6.03
C ARG A 156 3.63 14.27 -6.55
N LEU A 157 2.74 13.28 -6.44
CA LEU A 157 2.94 11.95 -7.02
C LEU A 157 3.09 12.02 -8.55
N GLN A 158 2.20 12.73 -9.23
CA GLN A 158 2.26 12.90 -10.69
C GLN A 158 3.58 13.56 -11.16
N LEU A 159 4.11 14.50 -10.38
CA LEU A 159 5.40 15.13 -10.66
C LEU A 159 6.54 14.10 -10.60
N VAL A 160 6.58 13.31 -9.53
CA VAL A 160 7.62 12.29 -9.31
C VAL A 160 7.56 11.21 -10.40
N GLU A 161 6.36 10.76 -10.77
CA GLU A 161 6.18 9.79 -11.86
C GLU A 161 6.73 10.33 -13.19
N ARG A 162 6.45 11.60 -13.51
CA ARG A 162 6.98 12.25 -14.72
C ARG A 162 8.50 12.35 -14.69
N GLU A 163 9.09 12.67 -13.55
CA GLU A 163 10.53 12.70 -13.36
C GLU A 163 11.15 11.32 -13.57
N LEU A 164 10.55 10.28 -13.01
CA LEU A 164 10.99 8.89 -13.20
C LEU A 164 10.93 8.46 -14.68
N MET A 165 9.85 8.80 -15.39
CA MET A 165 9.74 8.53 -16.83
C MET A 165 10.82 9.26 -17.65
N ASN A 166 11.11 10.51 -17.29
CA ASN A 166 12.18 11.30 -17.92
C ASN A 166 13.57 10.70 -17.64
N MET A 167 13.83 10.31 -16.40
CA MET A 167 15.10 9.68 -16.01
C MET A 167 15.29 8.32 -16.69
N ARG A 168 14.24 7.50 -16.78
CA ARG A 168 14.25 6.23 -17.54
C ARG A 168 14.55 6.45 -19.02
N SER A 169 13.95 7.48 -19.62
CA SER A 169 14.20 7.82 -21.02
C SER A 169 15.65 8.29 -21.25
N LYS A 170 16.19 9.11 -20.34
CA LYS A 170 17.58 9.57 -20.38
C LYS A 170 18.56 8.40 -20.21
N SER A 171 18.33 7.52 -19.24
CA SER A 171 19.20 6.37 -19.00
C SER A 171 19.22 5.41 -20.20
N GLN A 172 18.07 5.15 -20.83
CA GLN A 172 18.00 4.36 -22.06
C GLN A 172 18.77 4.99 -23.23
N ARG A 173 18.70 6.32 -23.39
CA ARG A 173 19.47 7.04 -24.43
C ARG A 173 20.98 6.92 -24.18
N LEU A 174 21.43 7.10 -22.94
CA LEU A 174 22.83 6.93 -22.56
C LEU A 174 23.30 5.49 -22.79
N ALA A 175 22.53 4.49 -22.37
CA ALA A 175 22.84 3.08 -22.62
C ALA A 175 22.96 2.76 -24.12
N LYS A 176 22.07 3.32 -24.96
CA LYS A 176 22.16 3.18 -26.43
C LYS A 176 23.42 3.84 -26.99
N ARG A 177 23.81 5.02 -26.49
CA ARG A 177 25.04 5.72 -26.91
C ARG A 177 26.28 4.94 -26.52
N LEU A 178 26.35 4.44 -25.29
CA LEU A 178 27.45 3.61 -24.80
C LEU A 178 27.61 2.33 -25.62
N ARG A 179 26.50 1.64 -25.94
CA ARG A 179 26.55 0.47 -26.83
C ARG A 179 27.10 0.81 -28.23
N ARG A 180 26.69 1.94 -28.80
CA ARG A 180 27.20 2.40 -30.10
C ARG A 180 28.69 2.75 -30.04
N SER A 181 29.15 3.43 -29.00
CA SER A 181 30.57 3.76 -28.84
C SER A 181 31.42 2.52 -28.62
N GLN A 182 30.94 1.54 -27.84
CA GLN A 182 31.61 0.25 -27.65
C GLN A 182 31.70 -0.55 -28.97
N ALA A 183 30.62 -0.58 -29.76
CA ALA A 183 30.64 -1.23 -31.07
C ALA A 183 31.63 -0.56 -32.05
N MET A 184 31.69 0.79 -32.06
CA MET A 184 32.63 1.54 -32.89
C MET A 184 34.09 1.39 -32.44
N ALA A 185 34.36 1.26 -31.14
CA ALA A 185 35.69 0.97 -30.61
C ALA A 185 36.13 -0.45 -30.98
N SER A 186 35.25 -1.44 -30.81
CA SER A 186 35.53 -2.84 -31.17
C SER A 186 35.76 -3.03 -32.68
N ALA A 187 35.05 -2.29 -33.54
CA ALA A 187 35.26 -2.30 -35.00
C ALA A 187 36.58 -1.63 -35.44
N ARG A 188 37.17 -0.76 -34.61
CA ARG A 188 38.50 -0.16 -34.87
C ARG A 188 39.65 -1.06 -34.40
N GLU A 189 39.41 -1.95 -33.44
CA GLU A 189 40.40 -2.86 -32.89
C GLU A 189 40.55 -4.18 -33.67
N THR A 190 39.71 -4.44 -34.68
CA THR A 190 39.95 -5.56 -35.62
C THR A 190 41.10 -5.21 -36.56
N PRO A 191 42.28 -5.85 -36.46
CA PRO A 191 43.37 -5.61 -37.41
C PRO A 191 42.98 -6.21 -38.77
N ALA A 192 43.33 -5.51 -39.84
CA ALA A 192 43.21 -5.99 -41.21
C ALA A 192 44.11 -7.22 -41.45
N ALA A 193 43.62 -8.41 -41.09
CA ALA A 193 44.30 -9.68 -41.31
C ALA A 193 43.60 -10.51 -42.40
N THR A 194 43.49 -9.96 -43.61
CA THR A 194 43.21 -10.75 -44.82
C THR A 194 43.81 -10.06 -46.06
N ARG A 195 45.12 -10.17 -46.26
CA ARG A 195 45.76 -10.01 -47.57
C ARG A 195 47.18 -10.62 -47.53
N LYS A 196 47.46 -11.54 -48.46
CA LYS A 196 48.56 -12.54 -48.51
C LYS A 196 48.22 -13.78 -47.68
N GLU A 197 48.13 -15.00 -48.19
CA GLU A 197 48.77 -15.64 -49.34
C GLU A 197 47.82 -16.70 -49.90
N MET A 198 47.69 -16.80 -51.22
CA MET A 198 47.55 -18.08 -51.95
C MET A 198 47.84 -17.79 -53.42
N GLY A 199 49.11 -17.47 -53.68
CA GLY A 199 49.68 -17.45 -55.01
C GLY A 199 50.38 -18.77 -55.28
N ILE A 200 49.89 -19.48 -56.30
CA ILE A 200 50.68 -20.26 -57.25
C ILE A 200 51.34 -21.55 -56.70
N LYS A 201 50.63 -22.68 -56.81
CA LYS A 201 51.28 -23.98 -57.04
C LYS A 201 51.56 -24.14 -58.53
N ARG A 202 52.84 -24.05 -58.92
CA ARG A 202 53.37 -24.49 -60.21
C ARG A 202 53.51 -26.01 -60.24
N MET A 203 53.32 -26.56 -61.44
CA MET A 203 53.55 -27.95 -61.84
C MET A 203 54.91 -28.52 -61.42
N ARG A 204 54.93 -29.80 -61.05
CA ARG A 204 55.64 -30.86 -61.79
C ARG A 204 55.07 -32.22 -61.44
#